data_AF-A0A6A4IG52-F1
#
_entry.id   AF-A0A6A4IG52-F1
#
_cell.length_a   1.000
_cell.length_b   1.000
_cell.length_c   1.000
_cell.angle_alpha   90.00
_cell.angle_beta   90.00
_cell.angle_gamma   90.00
#
_symmetry.space_group_name_H-M   'P 1'
#
loop_
_entity.id
_entity.type
_entity.pdbx_description
1 polymer ?
#
loop_
_entity_poly.entity_id
_entity_poly.type
_entity_poly.pdbx_seq_one_letter_code
_entity_poly.pdbx_strand_id
1 'polypeptide(L)'
;MSRNPRKRTRIETRHETLPLGDDEDFYVITACEVQVRPGGQSYTVPVSPEKRKTNWSSRDAWLPEDPKYYGLDPTSVLCDVAMNSDGVYCKPPAIKTPVVLAKTGKRRKTLRALRPHQHWRNNEQQAFLEELICYDGRGDWCEQPVCCNCRLRGLETPGVYWCLECFGGVLFCRDCCVQRHHLQPLHVIEEWREGLFQHTTLKRLGLSIQLQHLTTPCPSPAFCHKNFRILHWNGVHEVDLRFCGCHKRIPQQLQLLRRRLYPATTIHGQITTVATFGYLEQLHHLVLTTKCSAYDICRALVHASDTTGLKEVAWRYRALIRMQLQWQHLKLLKQCGQGHNLSGVAGTQEGDLMISCPSCAHPGINLPENWQQDSEKSWLYFLRLAMDTNFCLKRATGLIAFAGPWVALQQLQFAKVLTKFSRGLQYTGVGAVGCARGEMFIKNGVGNLQKGEWYGNMDYVFASVLAHFVGLLTFIIGYDITCQWFVHLFERMMTHWPDHLKPKTEWTGIPVIGKFHEPAHNTSNHKQFSCNLAKWVGLSDFETMECLWGLHNILGNLVKTMGPGTYRDMLEAHFGFHNWEKY
;
A
#
# COMPACT_ATOMS: atom_id res chain seq x y z
N MET A 1 -77.66 10.57 4.08
CA MET A 1 -77.54 9.51 5.10
C MET A 1 -76.10 9.05 5.19
N SER A 2 -75.62 8.90 6.41
CA SER A 2 -74.23 8.74 6.85
C SER A 2 -73.67 7.31 6.75
N ARG A 3 -72.36 7.15 6.49
CA ARG A 3 -71.31 6.64 7.43
C ARG A 3 -70.06 6.12 6.71
N ASN A 4 -68.92 6.66 7.15
CA ASN A 4 -67.52 6.21 6.97
C ASN A 4 -67.23 5.01 7.95
N PRO A 5 -65.99 4.54 8.21
CA PRO A 5 -64.88 3.97 7.41
C PRO A 5 -64.39 2.61 8.01
N ARG A 6 -63.34 1.94 7.48
CA ARG A 6 -62.40 1.12 8.32
C ARG A 6 -61.07 0.71 7.63
N LYS A 7 -60.01 1.39 8.10
CA LYS A 7 -58.64 0.96 8.48
C LYS A 7 -57.96 -0.22 7.75
N ARG A 8 -56.85 0.07 7.06
CA ARG A 8 -55.74 -0.87 6.80
C ARG A 8 -55.04 -1.22 8.11
N THR A 9 -54.99 -2.50 8.46
CA THR A 9 -54.29 -3.03 9.64
C THR A 9 -52.82 -3.26 9.32
N ARG A 10 -51.94 -2.78 10.21
CA ARG A 10 -50.49 -3.00 10.20
C ARG A 10 -50.22 -4.43 10.69
N ILE A 11 -49.44 -5.21 9.95
CA ILE A 11 -48.96 -6.53 10.42
C ILE A 11 -47.69 -6.28 11.24
N GLU A 12 -47.73 -6.67 12.52
CA GLU A 12 -46.56 -6.73 13.41
C GLU A 12 -45.73 -7.98 13.11
N THR A 13 -44.46 -7.80 12.77
CA THR A 13 -43.46 -8.88 12.78
C THR A 13 -42.92 -9.03 14.20
N ARG A 14 -43.19 -10.17 14.84
CA ARG A 14 -42.59 -10.56 16.12
C ARG A 14 -41.35 -11.41 15.83
N HIS A 15 -40.22 -11.06 16.45
CA HIS A 15 -39.01 -11.88 16.45
C HIS A 15 -39.02 -12.75 17.70
N GLU A 16 -39.06 -14.07 17.55
CA GLU A 16 -38.75 -15.00 18.63
C GLU A 16 -37.31 -15.48 18.50
N THR A 17 -36.52 -15.30 19.57
CA THR A 17 -35.16 -15.81 19.69
C THR A 17 -35.19 -17.25 20.18
N LEU A 18 -34.68 -18.18 19.37
CA LEU A 18 -34.39 -19.55 19.79
C LEU A 18 -33.04 -19.56 20.53
N PRO A 19 -32.92 -20.28 21.66
CA PRO A 19 -31.64 -20.47 22.33
C PRO A 19 -30.79 -21.46 21.54
N LEU A 20 -29.53 -21.10 21.29
CA LEU A 20 -28.54 -21.95 20.63
C LEU A 20 -28.04 -23.00 21.63
N GLY A 21 -28.10 -24.27 21.25
CA GLY A 21 -27.41 -25.35 21.95
C GLY A 21 -25.90 -25.26 21.69
N ASP A 22 -25.14 -25.60 22.72
CA ASP A 22 -23.69 -25.73 22.66
C ASP A 22 -23.33 -26.93 21.79
N ASP A 23 -22.92 -26.73 20.55
CA ASP A 23 -21.99 -27.60 19.82
C ASP A 23 -21.54 -26.90 18.52
N GLU A 24 -20.22 -26.91 18.31
CA GLU A 24 -19.49 -26.28 17.21
C GLU A 24 -19.88 -26.90 15.85
N ASP A 25 -20.43 -26.11 14.91
CA ASP A 25 -20.16 -26.18 13.46
C ASP A 25 -21.02 -25.16 12.67
N PHE A 26 -20.54 -24.82 11.47
CA PHE A 26 -20.80 -23.61 10.68
C PHE A 26 -22.24 -23.26 10.24
N TYR A 27 -22.44 -21.95 10.01
CA TYR A 27 -23.62 -21.24 9.48
C TYR A 27 -24.25 -21.81 8.19
N VAL A 28 -25.51 -22.21 8.24
CA VAL A 28 -26.47 -22.13 7.11
C VAL A 28 -27.76 -21.49 7.61
N ILE A 29 -28.02 -20.25 7.18
CA ILE A 29 -29.32 -19.59 7.39
C ILE A 29 -30.16 -19.84 6.13
N THR A 30 -31.12 -20.76 6.20
CA THR A 30 -32.21 -20.86 5.23
C THR A 30 -33.36 -19.97 5.70
N ALA A 31 -33.77 -19.00 4.88
CA ALA A 31 -34.99 -18.23 5.11
C ALA A 31 -36.20 -19.03 4.58
N CYS A 32 -37.17 -19.32 5.45
CA CYS A 32 -38.49 -19.81 5.08
C CYS A 32 -39.54 -18.75 5.43
N GLU A 33 -40.37 -18.33 4.46
CA GLU A 33 -41.58 -17.55 4.76
C GLU A 33 -42.74 -18.51 5.04
N VAL A 34 -43.37 -18.37 6.20
CA VAL A 34 -44.58 -19.12 6.58
C VAL A 34 -45.76 -18.16 6.58
N GLN A 35 -46.75 -18.41 5.74
CA GLN A 35 -48.06 -17.74 5.82
C GLN A 35 -49.08 -18.65 6.50
N VAL A 36 -49.64 -18.17 7.61
CA VAL A 36 -50.73 -18.85 8.34
C VAL A 36 -52.06 -18.21 7.95
N ARG A 37 -53.05 -19.02 7.55
CA ARG A 37 -54.44 -18.57 7.40
C ARG A 37 -55.32 -19.09 8.56
N PRO A 38 -56.43 -18.42 8.89
CA PRO A 38 -57.27 -18.80 10.02
C PRO A 38 -58.11 -20.02 9.63
N GLY A 39 -57.76 -21.17 10.21
CA GLY A 39 -58.33 -22.48 9.91
C GLY A 39 -57.20 -23.50 9.90
N GLY A 40 -56.83 -23.99 11.08
CA GLY A 40 -55.57 -24.68 11.38
C GLY A 40 -55.32 -26.00 10.65
N GLN A 41 -54.99 -25.93 9.36
CA GLN A 41 -54.33 -27.00 8.62
C GLN A 41 -53.07 -26.44 7.95
N SER A 42 -51.91 -26.99 8.32
CA SER A 42 -50.63 -26.73 7.66
C SER A 42 -50.33 -27.86 6.69
N TYR A 43 -50.10 -27.54 5.41
CA TYR A 43 -49.54 -28.46 4.44
C TYR A 43 -48.38 -27.79 3.71
N THR A 44 -47.28 -28.53 3.59
CA THR A 44 -46.07 -28.11 2.87
C THR A 44 -46.26 -28.43 1.39
N VAL A 45 -46.23 -27.41 0.52
CA VAL A 45 -46.33 -27.60 -0.93
C VAL A 45 -45.14 -26.93 -1.61
N PRO A 46 -44.36 -27.62 -2.46
CA PRO A 46 -43.30 -27.02 -3.25
C PRO A 46 -43.81 -26.46 -4.60
N VAL A 47 -43.33 -25.24 -4.92
CA VAL A 47 -42.95 -24.68 -6.24
C VAL A 47 -44.00 -24.50 -7.36
N SER A 48 -43.91 -23.37 -8.08
CA SER A 48 -44.47 -23.13 -9.42
C SER A 48 -43.69 -21.97 -10.12
N PRO A 49 -43.72 -21.72 -11.46
CA PRO A 49 -44.32 -22.42 -12.60
C PRO A 49 -43.38 -22.47 -13.85
N GLU A 50 -42.15 -22.96 -13.81
CA GLU A 50 -41.30 -23.05 -15.03
C GLU A 50 -40.55 -24.38 -15.18
N LYS A 51 -41.29 -25.49 -15.20
CA LYS A 51 -40.73 -26.80 -15.57
C LYS A 51 -41.58 -27.49 -16.63
N ARG A 52 -41.45 -27.04 -17.88
CA ARG A 52 -41.55 -27.96 -19.02
C ARG A 52 -40.40 -27.68 -19.99
N LYS A 53 -39.50 -28.66 -20.01
CA LYS A 53 -38.35 -28.85 -20.92
C LYS A 53 -37.12 -27.97 -20.70
N THR A 54 -36.38 -28.32 -19.65
CA THR A 54 -34.93 -28.44 -19.77
C THR A 54 -34.52 -29.70 -19.02
N ASN A 55 -34.04 -30.71 -19.75
CA ASN A 55 -33.33 -31.83 -19.14
C ASN A 55 -32.07 -31.26 -18.51
N TRP A 56 -32.16 -30.90 -17.23
CA TRP A 56 -30.97 -30.74 -16.40
C TRP A 56 -30.43 -32.15 -16.21
N SER A 57 -29.41 -32.50 -16.98
CA SER A 57 -28.51 -33.55 -16.55
C SER A 57 -28.05 -33.17 -15.14
N SER A 58 -28.14 -34.11 -14.20
CA SER A 58 -27.36 -34.00 -12.97
C SER A 58 -25.90 -33.94 -13.42
N ARG A 59 -25.38 -32.73 -13.59
CA ARG A 59 -23.96 -32.55 -13.47
C ARG A 59 -23.69 -32.83 -12.01
N ASP A 60 -23.20 -34.04 -11.73
CA ASP A 60 -22.26 -34.22 -10.65
C ASP A 60 -21.37 -32.98 -10.66
N ALA A 61 -21.37 -32.24 -9.56
CA ALA A 61 -20.49 -31.11 -9.41
C ALA A 61 -19.08 -31.67 -9.49
N TRP A 62 -18.53 -31.73 -10.70
CA TRP A 62 -17.10 -31.71 -10.96
C TRP A 62 -16.60 -30.35 -10.50
N LEU A 63 -16.58 -30.14 -9.18
CA LEU A 63 -15.37 -29.60 -8.61
C LEU A 63 -14.34 -30.69 -8.89
N PRO A 64 -13.28 -30.44 -9.66
CA PRO A 64 -12.19 -31.41 -9.72
C PRO A 64 -11.83 -31.75 -8.26
N GLU A 65 -11.66 -33.05 -7.94
CA GLU A 65 -11.12 -33.46 -6.64
C GLU A 65 -9.95 -32.52 -6.34
N ASP A 66 -9.97 -31.79 -5.22
CA ASP A 66 -8.86 -30.93 -4.84
C ASP A 66 -7.59 -31.79 -4.86
N PRO A 67 -6.72 -31.69 -5.89
CA PRO A 67 -5.55 -32.55 -5.91
C PRO A 67 -4.70 -32.16 -4.71
N LYS A 68 -4.30 -33.13 -3.89
CA LYS A 68 -3.47 -32.94 -2.68
C LYS A 68 -2.11 -32.25 -2.95
N TYR A 69 -1.82 -31.87 -4.18
CA TYR A 69 -0.57 -31.34 -4.69
C TYR A 69 -0.74 -30.00 -5.43
N TYR A 70 -1.59 -29.09 -4.93
CA TYR A 70 -1.90 -27.80 -5.58
C TYR A 70 -0.69 -26.94 -6.00
N GLY A 71 0.47 -27.06 -5.34
CA GLY A 71 1.70 -26.34 -5.72
C GLY A 71 2.67 -27.14 -6.59
N LEU A 72 2.48 -28.45 -6.71
CA LEU A 72 3.34 -29.39 -7.46
C LEU A 72 2.44 -30.29 -8.30
N ASP A 73 1.66 -29.69 -9.21
CA ASP A 73 0.72 -30.38 -10.07
C ASP A 73 1.36 -31.66 -10.65
N PRO A 74 0.81 -32.87 -10.37
CA PRO A 74 1.38 -34.13 -10.84
C PRO A 74 1.47 -34.19 -12.36
N THR A 75 0.66 -33.38 -13.06
CA THR A 75 0.55 -33.39 -14.52
C THR A 75 1.00 -32.09 -15.19
N SER A 76 1.25 -31.02 -14.42
CA SER A 76 1.59 -29.65 -14.83
C SER A 76 0.61 -28.98 -15.80
N VAL A 77 -0.52 -29.62 -16.12
CA VAL A 77 -1.46 -29.15 -17.15
C VAL A 77 -2.05 -27.80 -16.77
N LEU A 78 -2.37 -27.59 -15.49
CA LEU A 78 -2.93 -26.32 -15.02
C LEU A 78 -1.89 -25.20 -15.04
N CYS A 79 -0.64 -25.54 -14.69
CA CYS A 79 0.49 -24.61 -14.77
C CYS A 79 0.80 -24.25 -16.23
N ASP A 80 0.76 -25.23 -17.15
CA ASP A 80 0.95 -25.03 -18.59
C ASP A 80 -0.17 -24.16 -19.18
N VAL A 81 -1.42 -24.33 -18.75
CA VAL A 81 -2.54 -23.46 -19.16
C VAL A 81 -2.37 -22.05 -18.60
N ALA A 82 -1.91 -21.89 -17.35
CA ALA A 82 -1.67 -20.58 -16.76
C ALA A 82 -0.48 -19.84 -17.40
N MET A 83 0.64 -20.53 -17.63
CA MET A 83 1.87 -19.97 -18.21
C MET A 83 1.78 -19.73 -19.73
N ASN A 84 0.99 -20.54 -20.45
CA ASN A 84 0.74 -20.35 -21.88
C ASN A 84 -0.58 -19.61 -22.16
N SER A 85 -1.34 -19.22 -21.13
CA SER A 85 -2.37 -18.21 -21.32
C SER A 85 -1.67 -16.92 -21.76
N ASP A 86 -2.15 -16.30 -22.84
CA ASP A 86 -1.64 -15.00 -23.27
C ASP A 86 -1.92 -13.99 -22.15
N GLY A 87 -0.95 -13.83 -21.26
CA GLY A 87 -1.05 -12.98 -20.09
C GLY A 87 -1.36 -11.54 -20.48
N VAL A 88 -2.24 -10.93 -19.69
CA VAL A 88 -2.72 -9.53 -19.76
C VAL A 88 -1.60 -8.48 -19.62
N TYR A 89 -0.35 -8.90 -19.43
CA TYR A 89 0.79 -8.01 -19.26
C TYR A 89 1.68 -8.00 -20.52
N CYS A 90 1.41 -6.98 -21.34
CA CYS A 90 2.33 -6.32 -22.29
C CYS A 90 2.98 -7.17 -23.39
N LYS A 91 2.43 -7.08 -24.61
CA LYS A 91 3.25 -6.99 -25.84
C LYS A 91 2.77 -5.80 -26.69
N PRO A 92 3.64 -4.86 -27.09
CA PRO A 92 3.30 -3.92 -28.16
C PRO A 92 3.12 -4.67 -29.49
N PRO A 93 2.27 -4.18 -30.41
CA PRO A 93 2.02 -4.88 -31.67
C PRO A 93 3.29 -4.90 -32.52
N ALA A 94 3.77 -6.12 -32.84
CA ALA A 94 4.89 -6.30 -33.73
C ALA A 94 4.53 -5.87 -35.17
N ILE A 95 5.35 -4.99 -35.73
CA ILE A 95 5.33 -4.60 -37.15
C ILE A 95 5.55 -5.86 -37.99
N LYS A 96 4.65 -6.13 -38.93
CA LYS A 96 4.77 -7.25 -39.87
C LYS A 96 5.79 -6.89 -40.95
N THR A 97 6.86 -7.67 -41.04
CA THR A 97 7.57 -7.89 -42.30
C THR A 97 7.84 -9.40 -42.45
N PRO A 98 7.40 -10.04 -43.54
CA PRO A 98 7.66 -11.45 -43.75
C PRO A 98 8.95 -11.63 -44.55
N VAL A 99 9.94 -12.29 -43.95
CA VAL A 99 10.93 -13.07 -44.72
C VAL A 99 11.01 -14.43 -44.05
N VAL A 100 10.34 -15.42 -44.64
CA VAL A 100 10.40 -16.80 -44.19
C VAL A 100 11.71 -17.40 -44.69
N LEU A 101 12.73 -17.41 -43.84
CA LEU A 101 13.86 -18.32 -43.99
C LEU A 101 13.46 -19.70 -43.46
N ALA A 102 13.86 -20.74 -44.20
CA ALA A 102 13.54 -22.13 -43.92
C ALA A 102 13.90 -22.54 -42.47
N LYS A 103 12.91 -23.07 -41.74
CA LYS A 103 13.09 -23.54 -40.35
C LYS A 103 13.95 -24.82 -40.36
N THR A 104 15.17 -24.73 -39.88
CA THR A 104 15.96 -25.90 -39.48
C THR A 104 15.22 -26.65 -38.36
N GLY A 105 15.28 -27.99 -38.38
CA GLY A 105 14.54 -28.85 -37.45
C GLY A 105 14.76 -28.46 -35.99
N LYS A 106 13.66 -28.13 -35.27
CA LYS A 106 13.74 -27.76 -33.85
C LYS A 106 14.25 -28.96 -33.05
N ARG A 107 15.41 -28.82 -32.38
CA ARG A 107 15.90 -29.80 -31.39
C ARG A 107 14.78 -30.12 -30.41
N ARG A 108 14.52 -31.42 -30.19
CA ARG A 108 13.57 -31.89 -29.17
C ARG A 108 14.05 -31.39 -27.81
N LYS A 109 13.30 -30.48 -27.20
CA LYS A 109 13.62 -29.93 -25.88
C LYS A 109 13.53 -31.05 -24.85
N THR A 110 14.47 -31.10 -23.91
CA THR A 110 14.50 -32.08 -22.82
C THR A 110 13.39 -31.81 -21.81
N LEU A 111 13.03 -32.80 -20.96
CA LEU A 111 12.08 -32.59 -19.86
C LEU A 111 12.52 -31.43 -18.95
N ARG A 112 13.82 -31.30 -18.70
CA ARG A 112 14.40 -30.16 -17.95
C ARG A 112 14.09 -28.80 -18.60
N ALA A 113 14.10 -28.72 -19.93
CA ALA A 113 13.82 -27.48 -20.66
C ALA A 113 12.32 -27.24 -20.93
N LEU A 114 11.49 -28.30 -20.91
CA LEU A 114 10.06 -28.21 -21.13
C LEU A 114 9.26 -28.09 -19.82
N ARG A 115 9.72 -28.74 -18.75
CA ARG A 115 9.02 -28.92 -17.47
C ARG A 115 9.99 -28.90 -16.27
N PRO A 116 10.59 -27.75 -15.97
CA PRO A 116 11.64 -27.63 -14.95
C PRO A 116 11.17 -28.05 -13.54
N HIS A 117 9.94 -27.72 -13.12
CA HIS A 117 9.46 -28.09 -11.78
C HIS A 117 9.20 -29.58 -11.60
N GLN A 118 8.71 -30.29 -12.64
CA GLN A 118 8.54 -31.75 -12.59
C GLN A 118 9.90 -32.45 -12.60
N HIS A 119 10.84 -31.95 -13.40
CA HIS A 119 12.21 -32.46 -13.39
C HIS A 119 12.84 -32.28 -12.00
N TRP A 120 12.74 -31.08 -11.41
CA TRP A 120 13.23 -30.81 -10.06
C TRP A 120 12.58 -31.72 -9.02
N ARG A 121 11.24 -31.83 -9.00
CA ARG A 121 10.51 -32.71 -8.07
C ARG A 121 11.01 -34.15 -8.12
N ASN A 122 11.15 -34.70 -9.32
CA ASN A 122 11.44 -36.12 -9.50
C ASN A 122 12.93 -36.47 -9.35
N ASN A 123 13.84 -35.50 -9.47
CA ASN A 123 15.28 -35.78 -9.57
C ASN A 123 16.14 -35.01 -8.55
N GLU A 124 15.70 -33.83 -8.09
CA GLU A 124 16.53 -32.89 -7.32
C GLU A 124 15.91 -32.50 -5.97
N GLN A 125 14.60 -32.69 -5.77
CA GLN A 125 13.89 -32.23 -4.57
C GLN A 125 14.48 -32.76 -3.26
N GLN A 126 14.83 -34.06 -3.21
CA GLN A 126 15.40 -34.67 -2.02
C GLN A 126 16.77 -34.10 -1.69
N ALA A 127 17.65 -33.97 -2.69
CA ALA A 127 18.97 -33.36 -2.52
C ALA A 127 18.87 -31.90 -2.06
N PHE A 128 17.91 -31.12 -2.58
CA PHE A 128 17.68 -29.74 -2.15
C PHE A 128 17.19 -29.68 -0.70
N LEU A 129 16.34 -30.61 -0.27
CA LEU A 129 15.88 -30.69 1.12
C LEU A 129 17.04 -31.07 2.06
N GLU A 130 17.87 -32.04 1.67
CA GLU A 130 19.07 -32.43 2.42
C GLU A 130 20.04 -31.26 2.58
N GLU A 131 20.27 -30.48 1.51
CA GLU A 131 21.07 -29.25 1.60
C GLU A 131 20.44 -28.22 2.52
N LEU A 132 19.12 -28.00 2.48
CA LEU A 132 18.45 -27.08 3.42
C LEU A 132 18.63 -27.52 4.88
N ILE A 133 18.47 -28.81 5.17
CA ILE A 133 18.68 -29.38 6.51
C ILE A 133 20.16 -29.34 6.92
N CYS A 134 21.08 -29.43 5.96
CA CYS A 134 22.52 -29.28 6.20
C CYS A 134 22.84 -27.91 6.83
N TYR A 135 22.14 -26.86 6.41
CA TYR A 135 22.21 -25.53 7.03
C TYR A 135 21.56 -25.45 8.42
N ASP A 136 20.63 -26.33 8.79
CA ASP A 136 20.12 -26.37 10.17
C ASP A 136 21.11 -27.03 11.14
N GLY A 137 22.10 -27.76 10.62
CA GLY A 137 23.16 -28.45 11.36
C GLY A 137 24.56 -27.89 11.09
N ARG A 138 25.60 -28.57 11.58
CA ARG A 138 27.00 -28.15 11.37
C ARG A 138 27.54 -28.41 9.95
N GLY A 139 26.73 -29.01 9.07
CA GLY A 139 27.15 -29.48 7.75
C GLY A 139 28.50 -30.18 7.75
N ASP A 140 29.39 -29.75 6.86
CA ASP A 140 30.77 -30.27 6.71
C ASP A 140 31.67 -30.08 7.95
N TRP A 141 31.24 -29.27 8.92
CA TRP A 141 31.99 -28.99 10.15
C TRP A 141 31.64 -29.94 11.31
N CYS A 142 30.86 -30.99 11.05
CA CYS A 142 30.47 -31.97 12.06
C CYS A 142 31.67 -32.76 12.61
N GLU A 143 32.64 -33.11 11.75
CA GLU A 143 33.83 -33.89 12.10
C GLU A 143 34.97 -33.02 12.67
N GLN A 144 35.04 -31.75 12.27
CA GLN A 144 36.10 -30.82 12.66
C GLN A 144 35.53 -29.48 13.13
N PRO A 145 35.00 -29.40 14.38
CA PRO A 145 34.40 -28.18 14.93
C PRO A 145 35.47 -27.18 15.40
N VAL A 146 36.45 -26.89 14.54
CA VAL A 146 37.52 -25.92 14.79
C VAL A 146 37.20 -24.60 14.11
N CYS A 147 37.60 -23.50 14.74
CA CYS A 147 37.43 -22.18 14.16
C CYS A 147 38.24 -22.05 12.87
N CYS A 148 37.57 -21.73 11.76
CA CYS A 148 38.19 -21.60 10.43
C CYS A 148 39.41 -20.66 10.43
N ASN A 149 39.29 -19.46 10.98
CA ASN A 149 40.38 -18.47 11.02
C ASN A 149 41.56 -18.87 11.92
N CYS A 150 41.31 -19.54 13.03
CA CYS A 150 42.35 -19.97 13.96
C CYS A 150 43.11 -21.16 13.40
N ARG A 151 42.41 -22.08 12.73
CA ARG A 151 43.02 -23.20 12.02
C ARG A 151 44.04 -22.70 10.97
N LEU A 152 43.71 -21.64 10.23
CA LEU A 152 44.64 -21.01 9.28
C LEU A 152 45.90 -20.43 9.96
N ARG A 153 45.85 -20.15 11.27
CA ARG A 153 46.99 -19.69 12.08
C ARG A 153 47.69 -20.84 12.83
N GLY A 154 47.30 -22.10 12.58
CA GLY A 154 47.84 -23.26 13.29
C GLY A 154 47.31 -23.43 14.72
N LEU A 155 46.17 -22.82 15.06
CA LEU A 155 45.55 -22.89 16.38
C LEU A 155 44.30 -23.80 16.37
N GLU A 156 44.19 -24.69 17.34
CA GLU A 156 43.05 -25.61 17.52
C GLU A 156 41.97 -25.06 18.45
N THR A 157 41.54 -23.82 18.23
CA THR A 157 40.41 -23.26 19.02
C THR A 157 39.07 -23.80 18.51
N PRO A 158 38.14 -24.18 19.40
CA PRO A 158 36.82 -24.66 18.99
C PRO A 158 36.01 -23.56 18.28
N GLY A 159 35.38 -23.93 17.18
CA GLY A 159 34.42 -23.12 16.45
C GLY A 159 33.01 -23.49 16.87
N VAL A 160 32.30 -22.57 17.52
CA VAL A 160 30.93 -22.80 18.00
C VAL A 160 29.94 -21.75 17.51
N TYR A 161 30.42 -20.66 16.91
CA TYR A 161 29.58 -19.60 16.36
C TYR A 161 29.52 -19.67 14.85
N TRP A 162 28.35 -19.45 14.30
CA TRP A 162 28.15 -19.35 12.86
C TRP A 162 27.27 -18.14 12.54
N CYS A 163 27.32 -17.68 11.30
CA CYS A 163 26.60 -16.50 10.83
C CYS A 163 25.74 -16.86 9.64
N LEU A 164 24.43 -16.62 9.72
CA LEU A 164 23.45 -16.93 8.68
C LEU A 164 23.64 -16.10 7.40
N GLU A 165 24.29 -14.95 7.50
CA GLU A 165 24.47 -14.01 6.38
C GLU A 165 25.87 -14.03 5.78
N CYS A 166 26.85 -14.65 6.45
CA CYS A 166 28.19 -14.74 5.90
C CYS A 166 28.22 -15.80 4.81
N PHE A 167 28.80 -15.45 3.66
CA PHE A 167 29.11 -16.43 2.64
C PHE A 167 30.07 -17.50 3.19
N GLY A 168 29.72 -18.78 3.05
CA GLY A 168 30.59 -19.93 3.33
C GLY A 168 30.19 -20.85 4.49
N GLY A 169 29.20 -20.49 5.34
CA GLY A 169 28.65 -21.42 6.35
C GLY A 169 29.67 -21.99 7.35
N VAL A 170 30.74 -21.26 7.66
CA VAL A 170 31.86 -21.76 8.48
C VAL A 170 31.70 -21.44 9.97
N LEU A 171 32.31 -22.28 10.83
CA LEU A 171 32.35 -22.07 12.27
C LEU A 171 33.52 -21.18 12.72
N PHE A 172 33.24 -20.33 13.70
CA PHE A 172 34.19 -19.39 14.29
C PHE A 172 34.23 -19.53 15.83
N CYS A 173 35.40 -19.25 16.41
CA CYS A 173 35.50 -18.95 17.84
C CYS A 173 34.92 -17.55 18.11
N ARG A 174 34.69 -17.22 19.39
CA ARG A 174 34.12 -15.93 19.81
C ARG A 174 34.85 -14.73 19.20
N ASP A 175 36.17 -14.69 19.33
CA ASP A 175 36.97 -13.52 18.93
C ASP A 175 37.05 -13.36 17.42
N CYS A 176 37.19 -14.47 16.68
CA CYS A 176 37.16 -14.44 15.22
C CYS A 176 35.78 -14.02 14.69
N CYS A 177 34.70 -14.43 15.37
CA CYS A 177 33.35 -13.99 15.04
C CYS A 177 33.20 -12.48 15.24
N VAL A 178 33.59 -11.94 16.39
CA VAL A 178 33.53 -10.49 16.67
C VAL A 178 34.39 -9.69 15.67
N GLN A 179 35.62 -10.14 15.41
CA GLN A 179 36.54 -9.47 14.49
C GLN A 179 35.96 -9.40 13.06
N ARG A 180 35.36 -10.49 12.59
CA ARG A 180 34.75 -10.56 11.25
C ARG A 180 33.55 -9.63 11.11
N HIS A 181 32.71 -9.55 12.14
CA HIS A 181 31.45 -8.78 12.11
C HIS A 181 31.60 -7.32 12.55
N HIS A 182 32.82 -6.83 12.81
CA HIS A 182 33.04 -5.44 13.20
C HIS A 182 32.48 -4.43 12.18
N LEU A 183 32.53 -4.75 10.89
CA LEU A 183 31.97 -3.93 9.80
C LEU A 183 30.55 -4.33 9.38
N GLN A 184 30.06 -5.47 9.86
CA GLN A 184 28.72 -6.00 9.58
C GLN A 184 28.03 -6.37 10.90
N PRO A 185 27.74 -5.38 11.78
CA PRO A 185 27.30 -5.63 13.14
C PRO A 185 25.82 -6.05 13.25
N LEU A 186 25.13 -6.18 12.11
CA LEU A 186 23.71 -6.52 12.01
C LEU A 186 23.49 -7.89 11.37
N HIS A 187 24.52 -8.71 11.23
CA HIS A 187 24.35 -10.10 10.81
C HIS A 187 23.78 -10.95 11.95
N VAL A 188 22.95 -11.92 11.61
CA VAL A 188 22.39 -12.89 12.57
C VAL A 188 23.39 -14.00 12.88
N ILE A 189 23.65 -14.21 14.17
CA ILE A 189 24.61 -15.19 14.69
C ILE A 189 23.90 -16.25 15.51
N GLU A 190 24.34 -17.49 15.38
CA GLU A 190 23.90 -18.58 16.25
C GLU A 190 25.10 -19.31 16.85
N GLU A 191 24.86 -19.92 18.00
CA GLU A 191 25.84 -20.67 18.77
C GLU A 191 25.42 -22.13 18.84
N TRP A 192 26.33 -23.02 18.49
CA TRP A 192 26.11 -24.46 18.62
C TRP A 192 26.15 -24.88 20.09
N ARG A 193 25.01 -25.29 20.63
CA ARG A 193 24.87 -25.79 22.01
C ARG A 193 23.95 -27.00 22.05
N GLU A 194 24.33 -28.00 22.84
CA GLU A 194 23.45 -29.15 23.15
C GLU A 194 22.90 -29.87 21.90
N GLY A 195 23.67 -29.86 20.80
CA GLY A 195 23.31 -30.52 19.55
C GLY A 195 22.45 -29.71 18.58
N LEU A 196 22.20 -28.43 18.85
CA LEU A 196 21.45 -27.54 17.95
C LEU A 196 22.01 -26.10 17.95
N PHE A 197 21.70 -25.34 16.90
CA PHE A 197 22.01 -23.91 16.87
C PHE A 197 21.00 -23.11 17.69
N GLN A 198 21.53 -22.32 18.63
CA GLN A 198 20.77 -21.38 19.43
C GLN A 198 21.17 -19.96 19.04
N HIS A 199 20.20 -19.15 18.62
CA HIS A 199 20.48 -17.78 18.25
C HIS A 199 21.06 -16.95 19.41
N THR A 200 22.13 -16.22 19.11
CA THR A 200 22.86 -15.33 20.02
C THR A 200 23.04 -13.96 19.37
N THR A 201 23.61 -12.99 20.08
CA THR A 201 23.82 -11.64 19.55
C THR A 201 25.29 -11.26 19.58
N LEU A 202 25.74 -10.49 18.60
CA LEU A 202 27.10 -9.94 18.58
C LEU A 202 27.40 -9.10 19.85
N LYS A 203 26.37 -8.46 20.42
CA LYS A 203 26.44 -7.81 21.73
C LYS A 203 26.85 -8.76 22.86
N ARG A 204 26.24 -9.95 22.94
CA ARG A 204 26.61 -10.99 23.93
C ARG A 204 28.04 -11.50 23.70
N LEU A 205 28.47 -11.56 22.45
CA LEU A 205 29.85 -11.89 22.10
C LEU A 205 30.85 -10.76 22.42
N GLY A 206 30.38 -9.56 22.78
CA GLY A 206 31.22 -8.43 23.19
C GLY A 206 31.48 -7.40 22.08
N LEU A 207 30.80 -7.49 20.93
CA LEU A 207 30.88 -6.46 19.91
C LEU A 207 30.19 -5.17 20.38
N SER A 208 30.90 -4.05 20.25
CA SER A 208 30.40 -2.71 20.57
C SER A 208 30.62 -1.79 19.38
N ILE A 209 29.54 -1.16 18.90
CA ILE A 209 29.57 -0.28 17.72
C ILE A 209 30.03 1.10 18.16
N GLN A 210 31.20 1.53 17.72
CA GLN A 210 31.66 2.90 17.96
C GLN A 210 31.12 3.86 16.89
N LEU A 211 30.42 4.91 17.32
CA LEU A 211 30.04 6.02 16.45
C LEU A 211 31.17 7.05 16.39
N GLN A 212 31.29 7.68 15.21
CA GLN A 212 32.46 8.49 14.85
C GLN A 212 33.77 7.69 14.93
N HIS A 213 34.93 8.36 14.97
CA HIS A 213 36.28 7.77 15.10
C HIS A 213 36.40 6.34 14.54
N LEU A 214 36.38 6.21 13.20
CA LEU A 214 36.26 4.92 12.51
C LEU A 214 37.41 3.97 12.76
N THR A 215 38.61 4.52 12.95
CA THR A 215 39.87 3.78 12.98
C THR A 215 40.49 3.74 14.36
N THR A 216 40.12 4.68 15.24
CA THR A 216 40.72 4.83 16.57
C THR A 216 39.66 4.78 17.65
N PRO A 217 39.95 4.21 18.83
CA PRO A 217 39.05 4.28 19.98
C PRO A 217 38.73 5.74 20.34
N CYS A 218 37.48 6.03 20.66
CA CYS A 218 37.06 7.35 21.09
C CYS A 218 37.65 7.63 22.48
N PRO A 219 38.31 8.79 22.72
CA PRO A 219 38.86 9.13 24.03
C PRO A 219 37.78 9.48 25.07
N SER A 220 36.56 9.80 24.62
CA SER A 220 35.41 10.06 25.51
C SER A 220 34.15 9.41 24.93
N PRO A 221 33.98 8.09 25.10
CA PRO A 221 32.78 7.38 24.66
C PRO A 221 31.62 7.59 25.64
N ALA A 222 30.42 7.83 25.11
CA ALA A 222 29.18 7.87 25.88
C ALA A 222 28.31 6.67 25.51
N PHE A 223 27.88 5.91 26.52
CA PHE A 223 27.11 4.67 26.30
C PHE A 223 25.68 4.97 25.84
N CYS A 224 25.13 4.10 24.98
CA CYS A 224 23.72 4.10 24.65
C CYS A 224 22.87 3.47 25.76
N HIS A 225 21.55 3.51 25.58
CA HIS A 225 20.62 2.82 26.47
C HIS A 225 20.86 1.30 26.45
N LYS A 226 20.73 0.61 27.59
CA LYS A 226 20.99 -0.85 27.71
C LYS A 226 20.13 -1.70 26.75
N ASN A 227 18.91 -1.24 26.48
CA ASN A 227 17.93 -1.90 25.62
C ASN A 227 17.87 -1.31 24.19
N PHE A 228 18.98 -0.77 23.70
CA PHE A 228 19.08 -0.20 22.35
C PHE A 228 18.89 -1.27 21.27
N ARG A 229 18.02 -0.98 20.30
CA ARG A 229 17.64 -1.89 19.23
C ARG A 229 17.73 -1.24 17.85
N ILE A 230 18.21 -2.00 16.88
CA ILE A 230 18.27 -1.61 15.46
C ILE A 230 17.28 -2.47 14.68
N LEU A 231 16.34 -1.83 13.98
CA LEU A 231 15.44 -2.49 13.03
C LEU A 231 16.15 -2.60 11.67
N HIS A 232 16.31 -3.82 11.19
CA HIS A 232 16.93 -4.15 9.91
C HIS A 232 16.07 -5.17 9.14
N TRP A 233 16.29 -5.37 7.85
CA TRP A 233 15.42 -6.22 7.01
C TRP A 233 15.42 -7.69 7.46
N ASN A 234 16.50 -8.15 8.08
CA ASN A 234 16.67 -9.48 8.66
C ASN A 234 16.21 -9.60 10.12
N GLY A 235 15.59 -8.56 10.71
CA GLY A 235 15.05 -8.62 12.07
C GLY A 235 15.45 -7.47 13.00
N VAL A 236 15.20 -7.68 14.29
CA VAL A 236 15.44 -6.73 15.37
C VAL A 236 16.72 -7.09 16.11
N HIS A 237 17.72 -6.21 16.02
CA HIS A 237 19.05 -6.45 16.60
C HIS A 237 19.21 -5.74 17.94
N GLU A 238 19.58 -6.49 18.98
CA GLU A 238 20.08 -5.91 20.23
C GLU A 238 21.58 -5.66 20.12
N VAL A 239 21.97 -4.38 20.14
CA VAL A 239 23.37 -3.99 19.98
C VAL A 239 23.87 -3.19 21.18
N ASP A 240 25.19 -3.19 21.36
CA ASP A 240 25.87 -2.18 22.18
C ASP A 240 26.46 -1.11 21.26
N LEU A 241 26.28 0.15 21.62
CA LEU A 241 26.67 1.29 20.78
C LEU A 241 27.23 2.43 21.65
N ARG A 242 28.36 2.98 21.21
CA ARG A 242 29.07 4.08 21.90
C ARG A 242 28.99 5.34 21.06
N PHE A 243 28.33 6.36 21.59
CA PHE A 243 28.36 7.72 21.05
C PHE A 243 29.71 8.38 21.29
N CYS A 244 30.09 9.30 20.41
CA CYS A 244 31.27 10.14 20.60
C CYS A 244 30.92 11.40 21.42
N GLY A 245 31.65 11.62 22.53
CA GLY A 245 31.52 12.79 23.40
C GLY A 245 32.62 13.85 23.23
N CYS A 246 33.44 13.79 22.18
CA CYS A 246 34.59 14.67 21.99
C CYS A 246 34.22 16.14 21.65
N HIS A 247 35.22 17.03 21.68
CA HIS A 247 35.14 18.51 21.74
C HIS A 247 34.16 19.21 20.77
N LYS A 248 33.88 18.63 19.61
CA LYS A 248 32.75 19.04 18.74
C LYS A 248 31.56 18.13 19.01
N ARG A 249 30.80 18.40 20.07
CA ARG A 249 29.67 17.54 20.50
C ARG A 249 28.55 17.53 19.47
N ILE A 250 28.67 16.67 18.46
CA ILE A 250 27.60 16.40 17.50
C ILE A 250 26.45 15.73 18.27
N PRO A 251 25.21 16.23 18.17
CA PRO A 251 24.05 15.60 18.80
C PRO A 251 23.90 14.11 18.43
N GLN A 252 23.46 13.29 19.39
CA GLN A 252 23.38 11.83 19.23
C GLN A 252 22.59 11.40 17.99
N GLN A 253 21.45 12.05 17.71
CA GLN A 253 20.63 11.81 16.53
C GLN A 253 21.39 12.06 15.22
N LEU A 254 22.24 13.10 15.15
CA LEU A 254 23.03 13.38 13.95
C LEU A 254 24.17 12.36 13.79
N GLN A 255 24.76 11.87 14.89
CA GLN A 255 25.75 10.80 14.83
C GLN A 255 25.15 9.50 14.23
N LEU A 256 23.92 9.17 14.61
CA LEU A 256 23.16 8.03 14.06
C LEU A 256 22.86 8.23 12.57
N LEU A 257 22.33 9.39 12.18
CA LEU A 257 22.02 9.69 10.77
C LEU A 257 23.26 9.62 9.87
N ARG A 258 24.43 10.09 10.35
CA ARG A 258 25.71 9.95 9.63
C ARG A 258 26.16 8.49 9.43
N ARG A 259 25.63 7.56 10.23
CA ARG A 259 25.83 6.11 10.10
C ARG A 259 24.63 5.40 9.48
N ARG A 260 23.74 6.13 8.80
CA ARG A 260 22.54 5.58 8.15
C ARG A 260 21.62 4.84 9.12
N LEU A 261 21.56 5.32 10.37
CA LEU A 261 20.63 4.88 11.39
C LEU A 261 19.65 6.01 11.68
N TYR A 262 18.37 5.77 11.43
CA TYR A 262 17.30 6.73 11.65
C TYR A 262 16.69 6.49 13.04
N PRO A 263 16.69 7.46 13.95
CA PRO A 263 16.17 7.25 15.30
C PRO A 263 14.66 7.49 15.41
N ALA A 264 13.97 6.64 16.19
CA ALA A 264 12.53 6.82 16.47
C ALA A 264 12.25 7.95 17.49
N THR A 265 13.25 8.34 18.29
CA THR A 265 13.19 9.45 19.23
C THR A 265 14.49 10.24 19.15
N THR A 266 14.44 11.54 19.42
CA THR A 266 15.61 12.43 19.33
C THR A 266 16.10 12.91 20.69
N ILE A 267 15.50 12.43 21.79
CA ILE A 267 15.83 12.85 23.15
C ILE A 267 17.18 12.27 23.54
N HIS A 268 18.13 13.16 23.87
CA HIS A 268 19.49 12.79 24.27
C HIS A 268 19.48 11.79 25.44
N GLY A 269 20.19 10.67 25.29
CA GLY A 269 20.28 9.62 26.31
C GLY A 269 19.06 8.69 26.43
N GLN A 270 17.98 8.96 25.68
CA GLN A 270 16.74 8.16 25.71
C GLN A 270 16.41 7.49 24.37
N ILE A 271 17.35 7.47 23.43
CA ILE A 271 17.18 6.78 22.15
C ILE A 271 17.29 5.27 22.40
N THR A 272 16.21 4.53 22.16
CA THR A 272 16.16 3.06 22.37
C THR A 272 15.94 2.26 21.10
N THR A 273 15.40 2.89 20.05
CA THR A 273 15.02 2.21 18.80
C THR A 273 15.40 3.07 17.62
N VAL A 274 16.12 2.47 16.68
CA VAL A 274 16.52 3.08 15.43
C VAL A 274 16.26 2.09 14.28
N ALA A 275 16.12 2.56 13.06
CA ALA A 275 16.02 1.74 11.87
C ALA A 275 17.19 2.05 10.92
N THR A 276 17.68 1.05 10.20
CA THR A 276 18.64 1.30 9.12
C THR A 276 17.96 2.04 7.97
N PHE A 277 18.70 2.91 7.27
CA PHE A 277 18.17 3.60 6.08
C PHE A 277 17.75 2.58 5.00
N GLY A 278 18.52 1.50 4.82
CA GLY A 278 18.18 0.45 3.87
C GLY A 278 16.82 -0.19 4.17
N TYR A 279 16.54 -0.46 5.44
CA TYR A 279 15.23 -0.98 5.86
C TYR A 279 14.10 0.03 5.64
N LEU A 280 14.29 1.31 5.99
CA LEU A 280 13.28 2.35 5.73
C LEU A 280 13.04 2.60 4.24
N GLU A 281 14.06 2.46 3.40
CA GLU A 281 13.92 2.57 1.95
C GLU A 281 13.10 1.41 1.38
N GLN A 282 13.44 0.17 1.76
CA GLN A 282 12.68 -1.00 1.35
C GLN A 282 11.23 -0.92 1.83
N LEU A 283 11.03 -0.48 3.08
CA LEU A 283 9.72 -0.23 3.65
C LEU A 283 8.92 0.78 2.84
N HIS A 284 9.54 1.90 2.47
CA HIS A 284 8.90 2.93 1.65
C HIS A 284 8.40 2.37 0.32
N HIS A 285 9.22 1.59 -0.39
CA HIS A 285 8.82 0.94 -1.63
C HIS A 285 7.71 -0.10 -1.44
N LEU A 286 7.81 -0.95 -0.42
CA LEU A 286 6.80 -1.97 -0.13
C LEU A 286 5.45 -1.32 0.18
N VAL A 287 5.43 -0.28 1.01
CA VAL A 287 4.19 0.43 1.35
C VAL A 287 3.55 1.02 0.10
N LEU A 288 4.32 1.69 -0.76
CA LEU A 288 3.80 2.34 -1.95
C LEU A 288 3.28 1.36 -3.02
N THR A 289 3.99 0.25 -3.22
CA THR A 289 3.69 -0.72 -4.28
C THR A 289 2.67 -1.78 -3.86
N THR A 290 2.86 -2.40 -2.69
CA THR A 290 1.99 -3.48 -2.20
C THR A 290 0.77 -2.94 -1.46
N LYS A 291 0.83 -1.68 -1.01
CA LYS A 291 -0.21 -1.03 -0.22
C LYS A 291 -0.50 -1.80 1.08
N CYS A 292 0.53 -2.49 1.59
CA CYS A 292 0.48 -3.27 2.81
C CYS A 292 0.42 -2.38 4.06
N SER A 293 -0.11 -2.93 5.14
CA SER A 293 -0.18 -2.22 6.39
C SER A 293 1.15 -2.20 7.13
N ALA A 294 1.47 -1.07 7.77
CA ALA A 294 2.61 -0.98 8.67
C ALA A 294 2.57 -2.02 9.80
N TYR A 295 1.38 -2.54 10.11
CA TYR A 295 1.18 -3.61 11.08
C TYR A 295 1.72 -4.94 10.55
N ASP A 296 1.35 -5.32 9.32
CA ASP A 296 1.83 -6.54 8.68
C ASP A 296 3.33 -6.48 8.43
N ILE A 297 3.88 -5.31 8.14
CA ILE A 297 5.33 -5.10 8.03
C ILE A 297 6.00 -5.30 9.39
N CYS A 298 5.45 -4.75 10.47
CA CYS A 298 6.00 -4.95 11.81
C CYS A 298 5.93 -6.44 12.21
N ARG A 299 4.86 -7.14 11.83
CA ARG A 299 4.71 -8.59 12.03
C ARG A 299 5.75 -9.37 11.22
N ALA A 300 5.97 -9.02 9.95
CA ALA A 300 7.01 -9.64 9.12
C ALA A 300 8.41 -9.45 9.74
N LEU A 301 8.70 -8.27 10.30
CA LEU A 301 9.95 -8.02 11.01
C LEU A 301 10.12 -8.88 12.28
N VAL A 302 9.03 -9.10 13.01
CA VAL A 302 9.02 -10.01 14.17
C VAL A 302 9.32 -11.44 13.73
N HIS A 303 8.67 -11.93 12.67
CA HIS A 303 8.94 -13.26 12.13
C HIS A 303 10.36 -13.40 11.56
N ALA A 304 10.92 -12.35 10.96
CA ALA A 304 12.32 -12.35 10.53
C ALA A 304 13.29 -12.47 11.72
N SER A 305 12.88 -12.01 12.92
CA SER A 305 13.68 -12.11 14.14
C SER A 305 13.52 -13.47 14.84
N ASP A 306 12.29 -13.98 14.89
CA ASP A 306 11.95 -15.30 15.42
C ASP A 306 10.63 -15.79 14.79
N THR A 307 10.71 -16.90 14.06
CA THR A 307 9.53 -17.56 13.47
C THR A 307 8.81 -18.47 14.45
N THR A 308 9.49 -18.92 15.51
CA THR A 308 8.95 -19.91 16.46
C THR A 308 7.98 -19.31 17.47
N GLY A 309 8.07 -17.99 17.72
CA GLY A 309 7.32 -17.30 18.76
C GLY A 309 7.80 -17.65 20.18
N LEU A 310 8.88 -18.41 20.32
CA LEU A 310 9.46 -18.79 21.61
C LEU A 310 10.22 -17.63 22.24
N LYS A 311 10.70 -16.67 21.43
CA LYS A 311 11.37 -15.47 21.90
C LYS A 311 10.40 -14.30 21.94
N GLU A 312 10.41 -13.60 23.07
CA GLU A 312 9.71 -12.33 23.17
C GLU A 312 10.45 -11.25 22.36
N VAL A 313 10.06 -11.07 21.10
CA VAL A 313 10.55 -9.97 20.27
C VAL A 313 9.76 -8.72 20.62
N ALA A 314 10.46 -7.70 21.10
CA ALA A 314 9.82 -6.45 21.52
C ALA A 314 9.00 -5.83 20.37
N TRP A 315 7.70 -5.64 20.59
CA TRP A 315 6.81 -5.01 19.63
C TRP A 315 7.17 -3.53 19.41
N ARG A 316 7.65 -3.17 18.22
CA ARG A 316 8.12 -1.80 17.89
C ARG A 316 7.28 -1.05 16.86
N TYR A 317 6.03 -1.45 16.66
CA TYR A 317 5.09 -0.83 15.72
C TYR A 317 5.02 0.71 15.82
N ARG A 318 4.87 1.26 17.03
CA ARG A 318 4.79 2.73 17.24
C ARG A 318 6.07 3.45 16.81
N ALA A 319 7.23 2.86 17.09
CA ALA A 319 8.51 3.40 16.68
C ALA A 319 8.68 3.32 15.16
N LEU A 320 8.27 2.20 14.56
CA LEU A 320 8.35 1.97 13.12
C LEU A 320 7.47 2.94 12.34
N ILE A 321 6.18 3.08 12.69
CA ILE A 321 5.28 4.02 12.01
C ILE A 321 5.80 5.44 12.09
N ARG A 322 6.30 5.86 13.26
CA ARG A 322 6.86 7.21 13.41
C ARG A 322 8.01 7.43 12.44
N MET A 323 8.98 6.51 12.40
CA MET A 323 10.12 6.61 11.49
C MET A 323 9.69 6.55 10.03
N GLN A 324 8.71 5.70 9.69
CA GLN A 324 8.16 5.59 8.34
C GLN A 324 7.52 6.91 7.87
N LEU A 325 6.64 7.51 8.67
CA LEU A 325 5.98 8.78 8.33
C LEU A 325 7.00 9.91 8.16
N GLN A 326 7.96 10.01 9.08
CA GLN A 326 9.04 11.00 8.99
C GLN A 326 9.92 10.77 7.76
N TRP A 327 10.22 9.50 7.44
CA TRP A 327 10.99 9.13 6.25
C TRP A 327 10.26 9.49 4.96
N GLN A 328 8.97 9.16 4.86
CA GLN A 328 8.12 9.53 3.73
C GLN A 328 8.07 11.05 3.54
N HIS A 329 7.86 11.81 4.61
CA HIS A 329 7.85 13.28 4.55
C HIS A 329 9.20 13.85 4.06
N LEU A 330 10.33 13.33 4.57
CA LEU A 330 11.65 13.73 4.11
C LEU A 330 11.91 13.35 2.65
N LYS A 331 11.34 12.24 2.17
CA LYS A 331 11.41 11.83 0.76
C LYS A 331 10.66 12.82 -0.13
N LEU A 332 9.44 13.21 0.24
CA LEU A 332 8.66 14.22 -0.47
C LEU A 332 9.40 15.57 -0.53
N LEU A 333 9.91 16.05 0.61
CA LEU A 333 10.71 17.28 0.67
C LEU A 333 11.93 17.21 -0.26
N LYS A 334 12.62 16.06 -0.29
CA LYS A 334 13.78 15.87 -1.15
C LYS A 334 13.39 15.82 -2.63
N GLN A 335 12.33 15.09 -2.98
CA GLN A 335 11.83 14.95 -4.36
C GLN A 335 11.38 16.29 -4.93
N CYS A 336 10.71 17.11 -4.13
CA CYS A 336 10.25 18.45 -4.53
C CYS A 336 11.34 19.53 -4.38
N GLY A 337 12.59 19.17 -4.14
CA GLY A 337 13.72 20.10 -4.13
C GLY A 337 13.77 21.06 -2.93
N GLN A 338 12.96 20.85 -1.89
CA GLN A 338 12.86 21.76 -0.74
C GLN A 338 14.15 21.83 0.10
N GLY A 339 15.04 20.85 -0.03
CA GLY A 339 16.38 20.90 0.56
C GLY A 339 17.32 21.94 -0.07
N HIS A 340 17.00 22.45 -1.27
CA HIS A 340 17.76 23.49 -1.97
C HIS A 340 17.09 24.87 -1.91
N ASN A 341 15.87 24.93 -1.37
CA ASN A 341 15.17 26.19 -1.16
C ASN A 341 15.81 26.95 0.01
N LEU A 342 16.06 28.25 -0.14
CA LEU A 342 16.68 29.10 0.88
C LEU A 342 15.85 29.17 2.17
N SER A 343 14.51 29.12 2.05
CA SER A 343 13.60 29.07 3.20
C SER A 343 13.52 27.68 3.84
N GLY A 344 14.09 26.65 3.18
CA GLY A 344 14.03 25.26 3.59
C GLY A 344 12.60 24.77 3.86
N VAL A 345 12.49 23.81 4.78
CA VAL A 345 11.21 23.19 5.18
C VAL A 345 10.21 24.21 5.73
N ALA A 346 10.69 25.26 6.40
CA ALA A 346 9.83 26.27 7.01
C ALA A 346 9.08 27.14 5.98
N GLY A 347 9.62 27.25 4.75
CA GLY A 347 8.96 27.97 3.66
C GLY A 347 8.15 27.09 2.71
N THR A 348 8.05 25.78 2.96
CA THR A 348 7.22 24.88 2.16
C THR A 348 5.74 25.25 2.35
N GLN A 349 5.04 25.58 1.26
CA GLN A 349 3.63 25.97 1.27
C GLN A 349 2.73 24.78 0.90
N GLU A 350 1.42 24.95 1.11
CA GLU A 350 0.43 23.96 0.70
C GLU A 350 0.47 23.73 -0.81
N GLY A 351 0.68 22.47 -1.21
CA GLY A 351 0.78 22.06 -2.62
C GLY A 351 2.22 21.97 -3.15
N ASP A 352 3.23 22.43 -2.41
CA ASP A 352 4.64 22.39 -2.85
C ASP A 352 5.24 20.98 -2.87
N LEU A 353 4.63 20.03 -2.14
CA LEU A 353 5.08 18.64 -2.05
C LEU A 353 4.44 17.71 -3.10
N MET A 354 3.78 18.28 -4.10
CA MET A 354 3.16 17.53 -5.17
C MET A 354 3.83 17.81 -6.52
N ILE A 355 4.20 16.72 -7.21
CA ILE A 355 4.83 16.78 -8.53
C ILE A 355 3.81 17.35 -9.52
N SER A 356 4.19 18.44 -10.19
CA SER A 356 3.34 19.14 -11.15
C SER A 356 3.32 18.38 -12.47
N CYS A 357 2.14 18.31 -13.10
CA CYS A 357 2.02 17.68 -14.41
C CYS A 357 2.75 18.53 -15.47
N PRO A 358 3.78 18.01 -16.17
CA PRO A 358 4.51 18.77 -17.19
C PRO A 358 3.67 19.09 -18.42
N SER A 359 2.59 18.34 -18.65
CA SER A 359 1.65 18.53 -19.77
C SER A 359 0.59 19.61 -19.52
N CYS A 360 0.44 20.07 -18.27
CA CYS A 360 -0.44 21.18 -17.92
C CYS A 360 0.20 22.51 -18.32
N ALA A 361 -0.63 23.51 -18.62
CA ALA A 361 -0.18 24.87 -18.88
C ALA A 361 0.26 25.54 -17.58
N HIS A 362 1.51 26.02 -17.52
CA HIS A 362 2.11 26.70 -16.37
C HIS A 362 2.73 28.03 -16.84
N PRO A 363 2.05 29.16 -16.61
CA PRO A 363 2.57 30.48 -16.95
C PRO A 363 3.97 30.72 -16.37
N GLY A 364 4.89 31.24 -17.18
CA GLY A 364 6.28 31.49 -16.78
C GLY A 364 7.18 30.24 -16.70
N ILE A 365 6.64 29.03 -16.95
CA ILE A 365 7.41 27.78 -16.96
C ILE A 365 7.44 27.18 -18.38
N ASN A 366 6.27 26.83 -18.93
CA ASN A 366 6.16 26.12 -20.21
C ASN A 366 5.22 26.80 -21.21
N LEU A 367 4.83 28.05 -20.95
CA LEU A 367 4.06 28.88 -21.87
C LEU A 367 4.96 29.97 -22.48
N PRO A 368 4.81 30.29 -23.78
CA PRO A 368 5.50 31.43 -24.42
C PRO A 368 5.17 32.75 -23.71
N GLU A 369 6.07 33.74 -23.67
CA GLU A 369 5.82 35.00 -22.93
C GLU A 369 4.56 35.75 -23.39
N ASN A 370 4.24 35.71 -24.69
CA ASN A 370 3.08 36.38 -25.30
C ASN A 370 1.85 35.47 -25.44
N TRP A 371 1.78 34.36 -24.70
CA TRP A 371 0.69 33.37 -24.82
C TRP A 371 -0.73 33.96 -24.64
N GLN A 372 -0.87 35.03 -23.86
CA GLN A 372 -2.16 35.71 -23.62
C GLN A 372 -2.68 36.44 -24.86
N GLN A 373 -1.80 36.78 -25.80
CA GLN A 373 -2.13 37.51 -27.03
C GLN A 373 -2.39 36.56 -28.21
N ASP A 374 -2.06 35.27 -28.07
CA ASP A 374 -2.25 34.25 -29.10
C ASP A 374 -3.67 33.68 -29.06
N SER A 375 -4.66 34.51 -29.44
CA SER A 375 -6.07 34.13 -29.43
C SER A 375 -6.40 33.00 -30.42
N GLU A 376 -5.62 32.85 -31.49
CA GLU A 376 -5.83 31.79 -32.49
C GLU A 376 -5.42 30.41 -31.98
N LYS A 377 -4.41 30.35 -31.11
CA LYS A 377 -3.91 29.10 -30.52
C LYS A 377 -4.19 28.96 -29.04
N SER A 378 -5.12 29.75 -28.51
CA SER A 378 -5.49 29.72 -27.08
C SER A 378 -5.83 28.32 -26.57
N TRP A 379 -6.36 27.46 -27.44
CA TRP A 379 -6.70 26.06 -27.17
C TRP A 379 -5.49 25.18 -26.75
N LEU A 380 -4.26 25.56 -27.09
CA LEU A 380 -3.03 24.89 -26.63
C LEU A 380 -2.84 25.02 -25.11
N TYR A 381 -3.30 26.14 -24.54
CA TYR A 381 -3.08 26.51 -23.15
C TYR A 381 -4.22 26.08 -22.22
N PHE A 382 -5.26 25.43 -22.76
CA PHE A 382 -6.42 25.01 -21.97
C PHE A 382 -6.03 23.91 -20.98
N LEU A 383 -6.40 24.14 -19.72
CA LEU A 383 -6.26 23.14 -18.68
C LEU A 383 -7.44 22.18 -18.74
N ARG A 384 -7.17 20.87 -18.69
CA ARG A 384 -8.19 19.82 -18.68
C ARG A 384 -8.25 19.19 -17.30
N LEU A 385 -9.35 19.43 -16.61
CA LEU A 385 -9.59 18.98 -15.25
C LEU A 385 -10.64 17.88 -15.26
N ALA A 386 -10.41 16.80 -14.54
CA ALA A 386 -11.40 15.77 -14.25
C ALA A 386 -11.66 15.76 -12.75
N MET A 387 -12.92 15.70 -12.35
CA MET A 387 -13.36 15.76 -10.97
C MET A 387 -14.20 14.53 -10.66
N ASP A 388 -14.00 13.96 -9.47
CA ASP A 388 -14.81 12.83 -9.00
C ASP A 388 -14.66 12.62 -7.49
N THR A 389 -15.55 11.81 -6.90
CA THR A 389 -15.52 11.39 -5.50
C THR A 389 -15.27 9.90 -5.34
N ASN A 390 -14.38 9.57 -4.40
CA ASN A 390 -14.02 8.22 -4.05
C ASN A 390 -14.54 7.87 -2.65
N PHE A 391 -15.49 6.94 -2.59
CA PHE A 391 -16.05 6.46 -1.33
C PHE A 391 -15.30 5.25 -0.75
N CYS A 392 -14.27 4.70 -1.38
CA CYS A 392 -13.47 3.61 -0.81
C CYS A 392 -12.46 4.11 0.22
N LEU A 393 -11.94 5.34 0.05
CA LEU A 393 -10.93 5.96 0.91
C LEU A 393 -11.53 6.53 2.22
N LYS A 394 -12.30 5.71 2.93
CA LYS A 394 -13.01 6.06 4.17
C LYS A 394 -12.06 6.12 5.36
N ARG A 395 -12.47 6.84 6.41
CA ARG A 395 -11.79 6.82 7.71
C ARG A 395 -12.75 6.71 8.88
N ALA A 396 -12.45 5.83 9.83
CA ALA A 396 -13.21 5.63 11.06
C ALA A 396 -12.87 6.68 12.14
N THR A 397 -13.84 6.94 13.02
CA THR A 397 -13.65 7.74 14.25
C THR A 397 -12.89 6.95 15.31
N GLY A 398 -12.10 7.65 16.13
CA GLY A 398 -11.04 7.07 16.97
C GLY A 398 -11.45 6.07 18.06
N LEU A 399 -12.75 5.83 18.31
CA LEU A 399 -13.20 4.81 19.28
C LEU A 399 -12.77 3.38 18.91
N ILE A 400 -12.52 3.11 17.62
CA ILE A 400 -12.03 1.81 17.12
C ILE A 400 -10.48 1.75 17.12
N ALA A 401 -9.79 2.90 17.22
CA ALA A 401 -8.34 3.00 17.09
C ALA A 401 -7.57 2.75 18.40
N PHE A 402 -8.24 2.80 19.55
CA PHE A 402 -7.62 2.58 20.88
C PHE A 402 -7.64 1.13 21.34
N ALA A 403 -8.42 0.28 20.68
CA ALA A 403 -8.46 -1.13 20.99
C ALA A 403 -7.34 -1.80 20.16
N GLY A 404 -6.37 -2.42 20.82
CA GLY A 404 -5.24 -3.07 20.15
C GLY A 404 -5.69 -4.09 19.09
N PRO A 405 -4.75 -4.63 18.28
CA PRO A 405 -5.04 -5.51 17.13
C PRO A 405 -6.01 -6.67 17.43
N TRP A 406 -5.98 -7.17 18.67
CA TRP A 406 -6.85 -8.24 19.16
C TRP A 406 -8.32 -7.85 19.34
N VAL A 407 -8.60 -6.64 19.83
CA VAL A 407 -9.99 -6.16 19.97
C VAL A 407 -10.51 -5.66 18.61
N ALA A 408 -9.64 -5.16 17.74
CA ALA A 408 -10.01 -4.73 16.40
C ALA A 408 -10.52 -5.90 15.52
N LEU A 409 -9.91 -7.09 15.61
CA LEU A 409 -10.36 -8.28 14.85
C LEU A 409 -11.72 -8.81 15.35
N GLN A 410 -11.92 -8.88 16.66
CA GLN A 410 -13.19 -9.34 17.24
C GLN A 410 -14.31 -8.31 17.02
N GLN A 411 -14.02 -7.01 17.12
CA GLN A 411 -14.99 -5.95 16.77
C GLN A 411 -15.22 -5.79 15.26
N LEU A 412 -14.29 -6.22 14.39
CA LEU A 412 -14.50 -6.24 12.94
C LEU A 412 -15.55 -7.27 12.50
N GLN A 413 -15.67 -8.40 13.22
CA GLN A 413 -16.77 -9.34 13.03
C GLN A 413 -18.12 -8.75 13.45
N PHE A 414 -18.18 -8.00 14.56
CA PHE A 414 -19.40 -7.27 14.96
C PHE A 414 -19.70 -6.06 14.04
N ALA A 415 -18.69 -5.41 13.47
CA ALA A 415 -18.86 -4.26 12.59
C ALA A 415 -19.36 -4.65 11.18
N LYS A 416 -19.15 -5.90 10.73
CA LYS A 416 -19.78 -6.40 9.49
C LYS A 416 -21.31 -6.46 9.58
N VAL A 417 -21.88 -6.49 10.78
CA VAL A 417 -23.32 -6.60 11.02
C VAL A 417 -24.02 -5.22 11.14
N LEU A 418 -23.29 -4.09 11.08
CA LEU A 418 -23.88 -2.74 11.23
C LEU A 418 -23.59 -1.73 10.08
N THR A 419 -23.06 -2.15 8.93
CA THR A 419 -22.71 -1.21 7.84
C THR A 419 -23.82 -0.98 6.82
N LYS A 420 -24.90 -0.30 7.23
CA LYS A 420 -25.82 0.37 6.29
C LYS A 420 -25.83 1.90 6.38
N PHE A 421 -25.14 2.53 7.34
CA PHE A 421 -25.12 3.99 7.46
C PHE A 421 -23.75 4.50 7.94
N SER A 422 -23.38 5.71 7.51
CA SER A 422 -22.16 6.49 7.80
C SER A 422 -21.79 6.69 9.28
N ARG A 423 -22.46 6.02 10.22
CA ARG A 423 -22.19 6.06 11.65
C ARG A 423 -20.83 5.43 11.95
N GLY A 424 -19.99 6.17 12.68
CA GLY A 424 -18.64 5.73 13.07
C GLY A 424 -17.53 6.12 12.10
N LEU A 425 -17.83 6.75 10.96
CA LEU A 425 -16.82 7.32 10.06
C LEU A 425 -16.60 8.81 10.35
N GLN A 426 -15.34 9.25 10.34
CA GLN A 426 -14.99 10.67 10.35
C GLN A 426 -14.98 11.23 8.93
N TYR A 427 -14.53 10.43 7.95
CA TYR A 427 -14.60 10.76 6.53
C TYR A 427 -15.25 9.60 5.79
N THR A 428 -16.23 9.90 4.94
CA THR A 428 -16.92 8.89 4.11
C THR A 428 -16.19 8.59 2.81
N GLY A 429 -15.16 9.36 2.48
CA GLY A 429 -14.40 9.28 1.24
C GLY A 429 -13.55 10.53 1.02
N VAL A 430 -13.06 10.69 -0.21
CA VAL A 430 -12.37 11.90 -0.68
C VAL A 430 -12.98 12.39 -1.98
N GLY A 431 -13.00 13.70 -2.20
CA GLY A 431 -13.25 14.30 -3.51
C GLY A 431 -11.92 14.77 -4.09
N ALA A 432 -11.75 14.66 -5.40
CA ALA A 432 -10.51 15.09 -6.04
C ALA A 432 -10.71 15.69 -7.42
N VAL A 433 -9.70 16.45 -7.81
CA VAL A 433 -9.53 17.10 -9.10
C VAL A 433 -8.15 16.73 -9.63
N GLY A 434 -8.14 16.07 -10.78
CA GLY A 434 -6.94 15.62 -11.48
C GLY A 434 -6.80 16.25 -12.87
N CYS A 435 -5.59 16.14 -13.42
CA CYS A 435 -5.31 16.49 -14.80
C CYS A 435 -5.81 15.38 -15.72
N ALA A 436 -6.82 15.68 -16.54
CA ALA A 436 -7.38 14.73 -17.49
C ALA A 436 -6.45 14.43 -18.70
N ARG A 437 -5.35 15.17 -18.84
CA ARG A 437 -4.35 14.99 -19.91
C ARG A 437 -3.21 14.06 -19.51
N GLY A 438 -2.65 14.29 -18.32
CA GLY A 438 -1.49 13.55 -17.79
C GLY A 438 -1.87 12.45 -16.80
N GLU A 439 -3.15 12.35 -16.43
CA GLU A 439 -3.64 11.41 -15.41
C GLU A 439 -2.90 11.54 -14.08
N MET A 440 -2.77 12.79 -13.62
CA MET A 440 -2.05 13.15 -12.41
C MET A 440 -2.95 13.91 -11.46
N PHE A 441 -2.81 13.67 -10.17
CA PHE A 441 -3.43 14.50 -9.14
C PHE A 441 -2.82 15.91 -9.17
N ILE A 442 -3.64 16.93 -8.93
CA ILE A 442 -3.19 18.33 -8.93
C ILE A 442 -2.90 18.78 -7.49
N LYS A 443 -2.00 19.76 -7.35
CA LYS A 443 -1.71 20.45 -6.08
C LYS A 443 -3.00 20.89 -5.38
N ASN A 444 -3.15 20.54 -4.11
CA ASN A 444 -4.35 20.80 -3.30
C ASN A 444 -5.66 20.28 -3.92
N GLY A 445 -5.57 19.35 -4.86
CA GLY A 445 -6.70 18.80 -5.61
C GLY A 445 -7.34 17.58 -4.96
N VAL A 446 -7.16 17.34 -3.66
CA VAL A 446 -7.84 16.26 -2.94
C VAL A 446 -8.34 16.78 -1.58
N GLY A 447 -9.63 16.54 -1.30
CA GLY A 447 -10.29 16.96 -0.07
C GLY A 447 -11.09 15.83 0.58
N ASN A 448 -11.18 15.85 1.91
CA ASN A 448 -11.97 14.87 2.65
C ASN A 448 -13.47 15.14 2.53
N LEU A 449 -14.27 14.08 2.42
CA LEU A 449 -15.73 14.15 2.45
C LEU A 449 -16.23 13.84 3.87
N GLN A 450 -16.83 14.83 4.55
CA GLN A 450 -17.39 14.60 5.89
C GLN A 450 -18.58 13.64 5.84
N LYS A 451 -19.45 13.79 4.82
CA LYS A 451 -20.63 12.92 4.66
C LYS A 451 -21.16 12.92 3.23
N GLY A 452 -20.71 11.96 2.44
CA GLY A 452 -21.08 11.84 1.03
C GLY A 452 -20.50 12.99 0.20
N GLU A 453 -20.89 13.03 -1.06
CA GLU A 453 -20.53 14.09 -2.00
C GLU A 453 -21.46 15.28 -1.83
N TRP A 454 -20.90 16.43 -1.42
CA TRP A 454 -21.60 17.70 -1.29
C TRP A 454 -20.92 18.74 -2.17
N TYR A 455 -21.70 19.64 -2.78
CA TYR A 455 -21.16 20.71 -3.63
C TYR A 455 -20.14 21.57 -2.90
N GLY A 456 -20.37 21.92 -1.63
CA GLY A 456 -19.40 22.71 -0.86
C GLY A 456 -18.01 22.08 -0.76
N ASN A 457 -17.94 20.74 -0.69
CA ASN A 457 -16.67 20.02 -0.67
C ASN A 457 -15.98 20.09 -2.02
N MET A 458 -16.70 19.79 -3.09
CA MET A 458 -16.14 19.79 -4.45
C MET A 458 -15.79 21.19 -4.92
N ASP A 459 -16.59 22.19 -4.55
CA ASP A 459 -16.31 23.61 -4.72
C ASP A 459 -14.99 23.99 -4.05
N TYR A 460 -14.76 23.60 -2.79
CA TYR A 460 -13.53 23.91 -2.09
C TYR A 460 -12.30 23.27 -2.75
N VAL A 461 -12.39 21.99 -3.15
CA VAL A 461 -11.29 21.29 -3.83
C VAL A 461 -11.00 21.92 -5.19
N PHE A 462 -12.05 22.22 -5.96
CA PHE A 462 -11.92 22.85 -7.27
C PHE A 462 -11.35 24.28 -7.16
N ALA A 463 -11.83 25.09 -6.22
CA ALA A 463 -11.31 26.42 -5.93
C ALA A 463 -9.83 26.39 -5.53
N SER A 464 -9.44 25.42 -4.69
CA SER A 464 -8.05 25.21 -4.29
C SER A 464 -7.15 24.89 -5.47
N VAL A 465 -7.64 24.14 -6.46
CA VAL A 465 -6.94 23.88 -7.71
C VAL A 465 -6.84 25.13 -8.58
N LEU A 466 -7.95 25.86 -8.77
CA LEU A 466 -7.96 27.08 -9.59
C LEU A 466 -6.98 28.14 -9.08
N ALA A 467 -6.81 28.24 -7.75
CA ALA A 467 -5.86 29.16 -7.13
C ALA A 467 -4.39 28.96 -7.57
N HIS A 468 -4.03 27.77 -8.06
CA HIS A 468 -2.68 27.48 -8.60
C HIS A 468 -2.49 27.93 -10.05
N PHE A 469 -3.58 28.21 -10.78
CA PHE A 469 -3.56 28.51 -12.21
C PHE A 469 -3.99 29.96 -12.51
N VAL A 470 -3.50 30.90 -11.70
CA VAL A 470 -3.79 32.33 -11.86
C VAL A 470 -3.33 32.81 -13.23
N GLY A 471 -4.23 33.52 -13.93
CA GLY A 471 -3.97 34.06 -15.25
C GLY A 471 -4.42 33.16 -16.41
N LEU A 472 -4.60 31.84 -16.21
CA LEU A 472 -5.20 30.98 -17.24
C LEU A 472 -6.67 31.33 -17.46
N LEU A 473 -7.04 31.48 -18.74
CA LEU A 473 -8.34 32.01 -19.12
C LEU A 473 -9.39 30.93 -19.38
N THR A 474 -9.00 29.68 -19.65
CA THR A 474 -9.96 28.64 -20.07
C THR A 474 -9.65 27.27 -19.48
N PHE A 475 -10.68 26.64 -18.91
CA PHE A 475 -10.64 25.33 -18.29
C PHE A 475 -11.71 24.42 -18.91
N ILE A 476 -11.33 23.20 -19.31
CA ILE A 476 -12.28 22.15 -19.65
C ILE A 476 -12.48 21.29 -18.40
N ILE A 477 -13.71 21.17 -17.92
CA ILE A 477 -14.04 20.61 -16.60
C ILE A 477 -14.93 19.39 -16.80
N GLY A 478 -14.34 18.20 -16.64
CA GLY A 478 -15.06 16.93 -16.60
C GLY A 478 -15.55 16.63 -15.19
N TYR A 479 -16.83 16.34 -15.05
CA TYR A 479 -17.44 15.88 -13.81
C TYR A 479 -18.76 15.17 -14.12
N ASP A 480 -19.06 14.06 -13.45
CA ASP A 480 -20.25 13.26 -13.73
C ASP A 480 -21.53 14.09 -13.62
N ILE A 481 -21.65 14.84 -12.53
CA ILE A 481 -22.82 15.70 -12.28
C ILE A 481 -22.59 17.15 -12.72
N THR A 482 -21.69 17.41 -13.69
CA THR A 482 -21.39 18.78 -14.14
C THR A 482 -22.65 19.54 -14.59
N CYS A 483 -23.61 18.85 -15.22
CA CYS A 483 -24.85 19.44 -15.68
C CYS A 483 -25.75 19.99 -14.55
N GLN A 484 -25.51 19.57 -13.31
CA GLN A 484 -26.20 20.06 -12.11
C GLN A 484 -25.30 21.03 -11.34
N TRP A 485 -24.05 20.62 -11.11
CA TRP A 485 -23.09 21.35 -10.29
C TRP A 485 -22.66 22.69 -10.91
N PHE A 486 -22.43 22.71 -12.23
CA PHE A 486 -21.88 23.86 -12.95
C PHE A 486 -22.89 25.02 -13.08
N VAL A 487 -24.19 24.71 -13.12
CA VAL A 487 -25.29 25.70 -13.32
C VAL A 487 -25.23 26.82 -12.29
N HIS A 488 -24.97 26.48 -11.03
CA HIS A 488 -24.90 27.44 -9.92
C HIS A 488 -23.46 27.70 -9.45
N LEU A 489 -22.44 27.25 -10.19
CA LEU A 489 -21.05 27.37 -9.76
C LEU A 489 -20.64 28.83 -9.55
N PHE A 490 -20.91 29.70 -10.53
CA PHE A 490 -20.52 31.12 -10.45
C PHE A 490 -21.26 31.85 -9.32
N GLU A 491 -22.51 31.50 -9.07
CA GLU A 491 -23.27 32.02 -7.93
C GLU A 491 -22.61 31.62 -6.60
N ARG A 492 -22.35 30.31 -6.41
CA ARG A 492 -21.68 29.79 -5.19
C ARG A 492 -20.27 30.35 -5.03
N MET A 493 -19.56 30.57 -6.13
CA MET A 493 -18.23 31.19 -6.14
C MET A 493 -18.27 32.61 -5.55
N MET A 494 -19.30 33.39 -5.86
CA MET A 494 -19.43 34.76 -5.34
C MET A 494 -19.90 34.79 -3.89
N THR A 495 -20.84 33.91 -3.52
CA THR A 495 -21.54 33.96 -2.23
C THR A 495 -20.90 33.13 -1.13
N HIS A 496 -20.29 31.98 -1.46
CA HIS A 496 -19.88 30.98 -0.47
C HIS A 496 -18.38 30.68 -0.45
N TRP A 497 -17.66 30.92 -1.56
CA TRP A 497 -16.22 30.62 -1.58
C TRP A 497 -15.45 31.59 -0.67
N PRO A 498 -14.41 31.11 0.03
CA PRO A 498 -13.52 31.98 0.79
C PRO A 498 -12.85 33.01 -0.11
N ASP A 499 -12.71 34.25 0.36
CA ASP A 499 -12.20 35.36 -0.47
C ASP A 499 -10.80 35.11 -1.03
N HIS A 500 -9.95 34.38 -0.29
CA HIS A 500 -8.60 34.04 -0.75
C HIS A 500 -8.55 32.99 -1.86
N LEU A 501 -9.64 32.23 -2.09
CA LEU A 501 -9.76 31.22 -3.16
C LEU A 501 -10.57 31.72 -4.36
N LYS A 502 -11.18 32.91 -4.27
CA LYS A 502 -11.90 33.49 -5.40
C LYS A 502 -10.91 33.81 -6.54
N PRO A 503 -11.23 33.44 -7.80
CA PRO A 503 -10.40 33.79 -8.94
C PRO A 503 -10.21 35.31 -9.03
N LYS A 504 -8.97 35.74 -9.19
CA LYS A 504 -8.63 37.17 -9.33
C LYS A 504 -8.79 37.69 -10.75
N THR A 505 -8.88 36.77 -11.71
CA THR A 505 -9.00 37.03 -13.15
C THR A 505 -10.25 36.33 -13.67
N GLU A 506 -10.90 36.94 -14.66
CA GLU A 506 -11.98 36.28 -15.39
C GLU A 506 -11.47 35.00 -16.06
N TRP A 507 -12.32 33.98 -16.06
CA TRP A 507 -12.02 32.69 -16.66
C TRP A 507 -13.28 32.09 -17.28
N THR A 508 -13.09 31.22 -18.25
CA THR A 508 -14.13 30.50 -18.99
C THR A 508 -14.07 29.01 -18.67
N GLY A 509 -15.19 28.44 -18.24
CA GLY A 509 -15.34 27.00 -18.04
C GLY A 509 -16.09 26.35 -19.19
N ILE A 510 -15.54 25.26 -19.72
CA ILE A 510 -16.20 24.37 -20.69
C ILE A 510 -16.58 23.09 -19.92
N PRO A 511 -17.82 22.96 -19.42
CA PRO A 511 -18.25 21.79 -18.68
C PRO A 511 -18.48 20.60 -19.62
N VAL A 512 -17.98 19.43 -19.23
CA VAL A 512 -18.20 18.16 -19.93
C VAL A 512 -18.55 17.04 -18.95
N ILE A 513 -19.32 16.06 -19.42
CA ILE A 513 -19.60 14.83 -18.68
C ILE A 513 -18.68 13.74 -19.25
N GLY A 514 -18.11 12.92 -18.36
CA GLY A 514 -17.28 11.79 -18.74
C GLY A 514 -18.00 10.84 -19.71
N LYS A 515 -17.28 10.27 -20.68
CA LYS A 515 -17.89 9.44 -21.74
C LYS A 515 -18.61 8.20 -21.24
N PHE A 516 -18.14 7.59 -20.15
CA PHE A 516 -18.78 6.43 -19.55
C PHE A 516 -20.06 6.83 -18.81
N HIS A 517 -20.07 8.02 -18.21
CA HIS A 517 -21.20 8.53 -17.43
C HIS A 517 -22.28 9.19 -18.29
N GLU A 518 -21.94 9.77 -19.44
CA GLU A 518 -22.88 10.48 -20.33
C GLU A 518 -24.15 9.68 -20.73
N PRO A 519 -24.09 8.36 -20.99
CA PRO A 519 -25.29 7.57 -21.27
C PRO A 519 -26.29 7.47 -20.10
N ALA A 520 -25.85 7.66 -18.85
CA ALA A 520 -26.75 7.65 -17.68
C ALA A 520 -27.58 8.95 -17.56
N HIS A 521 -27.24 9.96 -18.35
CA HIS A 521 -27.77 11.31 -18.26
C HIS A 521 -28.92 11.51 -19.27
N ASN A 522 -30.12 11.02 -18.93
CA ASN A 522 -31.31 11.00 -19.81
C ASN A 522 -32.13 12.31 -19.88
N THR A 523 -31.54 13.49 -19.64
CA THR A 523 -32.29 14.76 -19.70
C THR A 523 -32.17 15.47 -21.05
N SER A 524 -33.12 16.36 -21.34
CA SER A 524 -33.10 17.16 -22.57
C SER A 524 -31.88 18.11 -22.60
N ASN A 525 -31.34 18.36 -23.80
CA ASN A 525 -30.17 19.23 -24.03
C ASN A 525 -28.84 18.78 -23.39
N HIS A 526 -28.73 17.56 -22.86
CA HIS A 526 -27.46 17.05 -22.32
C HIS A 526 -26.33 16.89 -23.35
N LYS A 527 -26.65 16.85 -24.65
CA LYS A 527 -25.67 16.81 -25.74
C LYS A 527 -24.63 17.95 -25.67
N GLN A 528 -24.99 19.09 -25.06
CA GLN A 528 -24.07 20.22 -24.88
C GLN A 528 -22.86 19.92 -23.97
N PHE A 529 -22.99 18.92 -23.07
CA PHE A 529 -21.92 18.48 -22.18
C PHE A 529 -21.15 17.26 -22.73
N SER A 530 -21.49 16.80 -23.92
CA SER A 530 -20.86 15.62 -24.50
C SER A 530 -19.40 15.90 -24.86
N CYS A 531 -18.47 15.07 -24.36
CA CYS A 531 -17.06 15.13 -24.75
C CYS A 531 -16.86 15.02 -26.27
N ASN A 532 -17.76 14.31 -26.98
CA ASN A 532 -17.65 14.14 -28.44
C ASN A 532 -18.02 15.40 -29.23
N LEU A 533 -18.80 16.30 -28.64
CA LEU A 533 -19.32 17.51 -29.30
C LEU A 533 -18.67 18.80 -28.79
N ALA A 534 -18.14 18.77 -27.57
CA ALA A 534 -17.44 19.90 -26.98
C ALA A 534 -16.17 20.24 -27.76
N LYS A 535 -16.05 21.53 -28.14
CA LYS A 535 -14.88 22.02 -28.87
C LYS A 535 -13.61 21.83 -28.03
N TRP A 536 -12.50 21.54 -28.70
CA TRP A 536 -11.15 21.45 -28.11
C TRP A 536 -10.91 20.26 -27.17
N VAL A 537 -11.90 19.37 -26.97
CA VAL A 537 -11.78 18.14 -26.17
C VAL A 537 -11.05 17.05 -26.94
N GLY A 538 -11.38 16.87 -28.23
CA GLY A 538 -10.85 15.79 -29.06
C GLY A 538 -11.36 14.43 -28.60
N LEU A 539 -10.50 13.41 -28.56
CA LEU A 539 -10.87 12.05 -28.17
C LEU A 539 -10.78 11.76 -26.67
N SER A 540 -10.45 12.75 -25.82
CA SER A 540 -10.43 12.57 -24.37
C SER A 540 -11.78 12.12 -23.82
N ASP A 541 -11.77 11.26 -22.81
CA ASP A 541 -12.96 10.68 -22.17
C ASP A 541 -13.35 11.35 -20.85
N PHE A 542 -12.41 12.04 -20.19
CA PHE A 542 -12.57 12.64 -18.86
C PHE A 542 -12.89 11.63 -17.74
N GLU A 543 -12.58 10.34 -17.95
CA GLU A 543 -12.74 9.26 -16.97
C GLU A 543 -11.49 9.03 -16.11
N THR A 544 -10.53 9.96 -16.18
CA THR A 544 -9.23 9.85 -15.54
C THR A 544 -9.31 9.55 -14.05
N MET A 545 -10.23 10.21 -13.32
CA MET A 545 -10.31 10.02 -11.87
C MET A 545 -10.75 8.60 -11.50
N GLU A 546 -11.69 8.00 -12.25
CA GLU A 546 -12.11 6.60 -12.08
C GLU A 546 -10.94 5.62 -12.27
N CYS A 547 -10.09 5.86 -13.29
CA CYS A 547 -8.87 5.07 -13.48
C CYS A 547 -7.91 5.21 -12.28
N LEU A 548 -7.74 6.42 -11.75
CA LEU A 548 -6.93 6.66 -10.55
C LEU A 548 -7.52 5.95 -9.33
N TRP A 549 -8.84 5.92 -9.19
CA TRP A 549 -9.53 5.21 -8.10
C TRP A 549 -9.36 3.71 -8.20
N GLY A 550 -9.42 3.12 -9.39
CA GLY A 550 -9.14 1.70 -9.60
C GLY A 550 -7.80 1.29 -8.98
N LEU A 551 -6.77 2.13 -9.11
CA LEU A 551 -5.46 1.91 -8.48
C LEU A 551 -5.50 2.13 -6.97
N HIS A 552 -6.15 3.17 -6.47
CA HIS A 552 -6.01 3.60 -5.07
C HIS A 552 -7.06 3.00 -4.11
N ASN A 553 -8.13 2.39 -4.60
CA ASN A 553 -9.23 1.85 -3.77
C ASN A 553 -8.77 0.82 -2.74
N ILE A 554 -7.73 0.05 -3.03
CA ILE A 554 -7.15 -0.93 -2.10
C ILE A 554 -6.56 -0.27 -0.84
N LEU A 555 -6.22 1.03 -0.88
CA LEU A 555 -5.81 1.80 0.29
C LEU A 555 -6.95 1.96 1.30
N GLY A 556 -8.21 1.80 0.89
CA GLY A 556 -9.38 2.02 1.74
C GLY A 556 -9.30 1.25 3.06
N ASN A 557 -8.88 -0.03 3.03
CA ASN A 557 -8.73 -0.84 4.24
C ASN A 557 -7.53 -0.39 5.10
N LEU A 558 -6.44 0.04 4.45
CA LEU A 558 -5.22 0.49 5.10
C LEU A 558 -5.45 1.78 5.90
N VAL A 559 -6.08 2.77 5.28
CA VAL A 559 -6.21 4.11 5.86
C VAL A 559 -7.39 4.24 6.81
N LYS A 560 -8.32 3.28 6.81
CA LYS A 560 -9.57 3.33 7.58
C LYS A 560 -9.36 3.52 9.08
N THR A 561 -8.35 2.86 9.66
CA THR A 561 -8.08 2.86 11.11
C THR A 561 -7.00 3.87 11.51
N MET A 562 -6.42 4.59 10.56
CA MET A 562 -5.32 5.53 10.82
C MET A 562 -5.80 6.81 11.52
N GLY A 563 -4.89 7.44 12.26
CA GLY A 563 -5.10 8.78 12.81
C GLY A 563 -5.32 9.84 11.71
N PRO A 564 -5.94 10.99 12.00
CA PRO A 564 -6.27 11.99 10.98
C PRO A 564 -5.06 12.50 10.19
N GLY A 565 -3.92 12.73 10.86
CA GLY A 565 -2.67 13.16 10.21
C GLY A 565 -2.08 12.05 9.35
N THR A 566 -1.82 10.88 9.94
CA THR A 566 -1.31 9.69 9.25
C THR A 566 -2.13 9.29 8.02
N TYR A 567 -3.46 9.42 8.10
CA TYR A 567 -4.35 9.19 6.96
C TYR A 567 -4.01 10.12 5.78
N ARG A 568 -3.81 11.42 6.04
CA ARG A 568 -3.45 12.41 5.01
C ARG A 568 -2.05 12.14 4.47
N ASP A 569 -1.08 11.94 5.36
CA ASP A 569 0.31 11.67 4.99
C ASP A 569 0.44 10.44 4.06
N MET A 570 -0.34 9.39 4.35
CA MET A 570 -0.36 8.18 3.53
C MET A 570 -0.98 8.43 2.16
N LEU A 571 -2.12 9.12 2.10
CA LEU A 571 -2.74 9.47 0.81
C LEU A 571 -1.82 10.36 -0.03
N GLU A 572 -1.20 11.38 0.58
CA GLU A 572 -0.24 12.26 -0.07
C GLU A 572 0.96 11.49 -0.63
N ALA A 573 1.53 10.57 0.15
CA ALA A 573 2.63 9.73 -0.31
C ALA A 573 2.22 8.84 -1.51
N HIS A 574 1.02 8.26 -1.50
CA HIS A 574 0.55 7.41 -2.59
C HIS A 574 0.20 8.20 -3.86
N PHE A 575 -0.50 9.33 -3.73
CA PHE A 575 -0.83 10.19 -4.87
C PHE A 575 0.42 10.84 -5.46
N GLY A 576 1.35 11.30 -4.61
CA GLY A 576 2.65 11.80 -5.03
C GLY A 576 3.49 10.74 -5.75
N PHE A 577 3.48 9.50 -5.24
CA PHE A 577 4.15 8.37 -5.91
C PHE A 577 3.52 8.06 -7.27
N HIS A 578 2.20 8.05 -7.38
CA HIS A 578 1.51 7.89 -8.67
C HIS A 578 1.95 8.96 -9.67
N ASN A 579 2.00 10.23 -9.25
CA ASN A 579 2.48 11.32 -10.10
C ASN A 579 3.95 11.12 -10.51
N TRP A 580 4.79 10.60 -9.62
CA TRP A 580 6.20 10.28 -9.93
C TRP A 580 6.34 9.11 -10.91
N GLU A 581 5.44 8.12 -10.90
CA GLU A 581 5.51 7.00 -11.85
C GLU A 581 5.07 7.39 -13.28
N LYS A 582 4.38 8.52 -13.44
CA LYS A 582 3.91 8.99 -14.74
C LYS A 582 5.01 9.60 -15.62
N TYR A 583 6.08 10.14 -15.04
CA TYR A 583 7.16 10.85 -15.73
C TYR A 583 8.50 10.61 -15.01
#